data_AF-A0A947CNN2-F1
#
_entry.id   AF-A0A947CNN2-F1
#
_cell.length_a   1.000
_cell.length_b   1.000
_cell.length_c   1.000
_cell.angle_alpha   90.00
_cell.angle_beta   90.00
_cell.angle_gamma   90.00
#
_symmetry.space_group_name_H-M   'P 1'
#
loop_
_entity.id
_entity.type
_entity.pdbx_description
1 polymer ?
#
loop_
_entity_poly.entity_id
_entity_poly.type
_entity_poly.pdbx_seq_one_letter_code
_entity_poly.pdbx_strand_id
1 'polypeptide(L)'
;CDPDTELGFPISNIDPCLLPASGGDQTLSSDSPLSTDSFMAGNAVVLPQVHGGAQEVLVLRYDNLTIGDLLVIGSRPIVFVANSITVTGDLQVRSNSRSGASPGADTDCGGGLGQAGAITPNSNGYQGGSGGGYAADGGKGAPAEGGSTVDPGTTNGNDTIEPLRGGCRGGQGGRPSNPLLNLAQFLAQVGPGSGGGGVQLIASANITVQAGGTIAAPGRGGGTFYVNGLGGLARSGGSGGGSGGAILLEAPNINIDGRLVALGGGGGEGRDNGTNNGSQSSPGDSAAPLDGDNKPAEGGSTSNQDGGDGGTGSDDKDNSKGGDGDSGSDIGDGDRSGGGGGGGGVGRIRLRVVGGALNVNGTVQPPAREDVE
;
A
#
# COMPACT_ATOMS: atom_id res chain seq x y z
N CYS A 1 6.51 9.79 34.79
CA CYS A 1 5.77 8.91 33.88
C CYS A 1 6.28 7.52 34.17
N ASP A 2 5.49 6.72 34.88
CA ASP A 2 5.74 5.28 34.90
C ASP A 2 4.78 4.71 33.85
N PRO A 3 5.25 4.40 32.65
CA PRO A 3 4.37 4.08 31.54
C PRO A 3 3.53 2.82 31.78
N ASP A 4 4.04 1.90 32.59
CA ASP A 4 3.34 0.68 32.99
C ASP A 4 2.14 1.00 33.91
N THR A 5 2.12 2.18 34.54
CA THR A 5 1.00 2.56 35.42
C THR A 5 -0.22 3.09 34.66
N GLU A 6 -0.04 3.64 33.46
CA GLU A 6 -1.15 4.25 32.71
C GLU A 6 -1.77 3.30 31.68
N LEU A 7 -0.94 2.58 30.91
CA LEU A 7 -1.44 1.62 29.92
C LEU A 7 -1.44 0.18 30.44
N GLY A 8 -0.77 -0.09 31.56
CA GLY A 8 -0.69 -1.44 32.13
C GLY A 8 0.34 -2.36 31.47
N PHE A 9 1.03 -1.91 30.41
CA PHE A 9 2.05 -2.68 29.70
C PHE A 9 3.02 -1.81 28.89
N PRO A 10 4.23 -2.32 28.57
CA PRO A 10 5.17 -1.67 27.66
C PRO A 10 4.63 -1.66 26.21
N ILE A 11 4.44 -0.46 25.66
CA ILE A 11 4.00 -0.26 24.27
C ILE A 11 5.18 -0.21 23.30
N SER A 12 4.93 -0.63 22.05
CA SER A 12 5.94 -0.53 20.99
C SER A 12 5.94 0.85 20.31
N ASN A 13 7.02 1.12 19.57
CA ASN A 13 7.19 2.24 18.63
C ASN A 13 7.23 3.67 19.19
N ILE A 14 6.59 3.98 20.31
CA ILE A 14 6.57 5.34 20.88
C ILE A 14 6.98 5.37 22.35
N ASP A 15 7.52 6.51 22.81
CA ASP A 15 7.80 6.72 24.23
C ASP A 15 6.51 7.12 24.96
N PRO A 16 5.95 6.27 25.84
CA PRO A 16 4.74 6.57 26.61
C PRO A 16 4.87 7.81 27.50
N CYS A 17 6.08 8.24 27.87
CA CYS A 17 6.31 9.48 28.61
C CYS A 17 6.02 10.75 27.81
N LEU A 18 5.92 10.64 26.47
CA LEU A 18 5.73 11.76 25.55
C LEU A 18 4.30 11.83 24.97
N LEU A 19 3.37 11.01 25.48
CA LEU A 19 1.98 11.03 25.04
C LEU A 19 1.33 12.41 25.28
N PRO A 20 0.48 12.88 24.36
CA PRO A 20 -0.24 14.14 24.54
C PRO A 20 -1.31 13.99 25.63
N ALA A 21 -1.95 15.08 26.03
CA ALA A 21 -3.14 14.99 26.87
C ALA A 21 -4.26 14.24 26.14
N SER A 22 -5.12 13.54 26.89
CA SER A 22 -6.28 12.85 26.31
C SER A 22 -7.28 13.87 25.72
N GLY A 23 -7.86 13.53 24.57
CA GLY A 23 -8.98 14.25 23.96
C GLY A 23 -10.34 13.92 24.56
N GLY A 24 -10.40 13.14 25.64
CA GLY A 24 -11.65 12.60 26.20
C GLY A 24 -12.22 11.47 25.34
N ASP A 25 -13.51 11.17 25.53
CA ASP A 25 -14.25 10.24 24.68
C ASP A 25 -14.54 10.88 23.32
N GLN A 26 -14.20 10.17 22.23
CA GLN A 26 -14.36 10.71 20.87
C GLN A 26 -14.88 9.66 19.90
N THR A 27 -15.62 10.14 18.90
CA THR A 27 -15.92 9.40 17.68
C THR A 27 -15.25 10.10 16.52
N LEU A 28 -14.34 9.40 15.84
CA LEU A 28 -13.72 9.87 14.61
C LEU A 28 -14.43 9.26 13.42
N SER A 29 -15.19 10.09 12.72
CA SER A 29 -15.80 9.77 11.43
C SER A 29 -15.77 11.06 10.61
N SER A 30 -15.27 11.02 9.38
CA SER A 30 -15.11 12.23 8.58
C SER A 30 -15.19 11.94 7.08
N ASP A 31 -15.97 12.75 6.38
CA ASP A 31 -16.01 12.77 4.91
C ASP A 31 -14.71 13.35 4.31
N SER A 32 -13.92 14.06 5.12
CA SER A 32 -12.63 14.64 4.73
C SER A 32 -11.46 13.81 5.27
N PRO A 33 -10.39 13.59 4.47
CA PRO A 33 -9.23 12.85 4.94
C PRO A 33 -8.53 13.51 6.13
N LEU A 34 -8.11 12.70 7.11
CA LEU A 34 -7.19 13.13 8.16
C LEU A 34 -5.76 13.10 7.61
N SER A 35 -5.12 14.26 7.55
CA SER A 35 -3.74 14.39 7.06
C SER A 35 -2.73 14.34 8.21
N THR A 36 -1.85 13.34 8.24
CA THR A 36 -0.80 13.21 9.27
C THR A 36 0.28 14.30 9.18
N ASP A 37 0.29 15.09 8.11
CA ASP A 37 1.27 16.13 7.88
C ASP A 37 0.85 17.48 8.46
N SER A 38 -0.46 17.69 8.58
CA SER A 38 -1.05 18.99 8.93
C SER A 38 -2.06 18.90 10.07
N PHE A 39 -2.35 17.71 10.61
CA PHE A 39 -3.29 17.57 11.72
C PHE A 39 -2.70 18.16 12.99
N MET A 40 -3.42 19.13 13.56
CA MET A 40 -3.06 19.81 14.80
C MET A 40 -4.28 19.82 15.71
N ALA A 41 -4.17 19.18 16.87
CA ALA A 41 -5.18 19.19 17.92
C ALA A 41 -4.50 19.12 19.29
N GLY A 42 -5.18 19.54 20.36
CA GLY A 42 -4.62 19.51 21.72
C GLY A 42 -4.26 18.11 22.23
N ASN A 43 -4.84 17.07 21.60
CA ASN A 43 -4.61 15.66 21.89
C ASN A 43 -3.74 14.96 20.83
N ALA A 44 -3.02 15.74 20.02
CA ALA A 44 -2.16 15.25 18.95
C ALA A 44 -0.72 15.72 19.15
N VAL A 45 0.25 14.85 18.84
CA VAL A 45 1.67 15.19 18.87
C VAL A 45 2.42 14.36 17.84
N VAL A 46 3.47 14.93 17.25
CA VAL A 46 4.40 14.20 16.38
C VAL A 46 5.58 13.75 17.22
N LEU A 47 5.87 12.44 17.22
CA LEU A 47 6.93 11.84 18.04
C LEU A 47 7.94 11.07 17.18
N PRO A 48 9.22 11.02 17.60
CA PRO A 48 10.17 10.07 17.06
C PRO A 48 9.83 8.64 17.51
N GLN A 49 10.24 7.65 16.72
CA GLN A 49 10.06 6.24 17.07
C GLN A 49 11.19 5.71 17.95
N VAL A 50 10.87 4.91 18.97
CA VAL A 50 11.85 4.45 19.97
C VAL A 50 12.79 3.34 19.47
N HIS A 51 12.40 2.58 18.45
CA HIS A 51 13.18 1.47 17.89
C HIS A 51 14.00 1.86 16.64
N GLY A 52 14.25 3.16 16.46
CA GLY A 52 14.97 3.68 15.31
C GLY A 52 14.07 4.00 14.13
N GLY A 53 14.68 4.26 12.96
CA GLY A 53 14.00 4.83 11.79
C GLY A 53 14.08 6.36 11.79
N ALA A 54 14.20 6.95 10.61
CA ALA A 54 14.22 8.41 10.47
C ALA A 54 12.81 9.04 10.54
N GLN A 55 11.77 8.21 10.58
CA GLN A 55 10.40 8.64 10.40
C GLN A 55 9.68 8.88 11.72
N GLU A 56 9.14 10.09 11.86
CA GLU A 56 8.23 10.46 12.94
C GLU A 56 6.83 9.86 12.73
N VAL A 57 6.08 9.70 13.82
CA VAL A 57 4.68 9.25 13.81
C VAL A 57 3.75 10.33 14.36
N LEU A 58 2.53 10.42 13.83
CA LEU A 58 1.47 11.20 14.44
C LEU A 58 0.77 10.36 15.51
N VAL A 59 0.80 10.83 16.76
CA VAL A 59 0.13 10.18 17.89
C VAL A 59 -1.10 10.97 18.29
N LEU A 60 -2.23 10.27 18.40
CA LEU A 60 -3.51 10.80 18.87
C LEU A 60 -3.94 10.06 20.12
N ARG A 61 -4.31 10.79 21.17
CA ARG A 61 -4.73 10.21 22.45
C ARG A 61 -6.19 10.53 22.80
N TYR A 62 -6.89 9.53 23.32
CA TYR A 62 -8.29 9.61 23.78
C TYR A 62 -8.50 8.81 25.06
N ASP A 63 -9.65 8.99 25.71
CA ASP A 63 -10.08 8.11 26.81
C ASP A 63 -10.73 6.88 26.20
N ASN A 64 -11.83 7.04 25.47
CA ASN A 64 -12.40 5.98 24.63
C ASN A 64 -12.56 6.49 23.19
N LEU A 65 -12.16 5.66 22.23
CA LEU A 65 -12.16 6.03 20.82
C LEU A 65 -13.09 5.10 20.03
N THR A 66 -14.06 5.69 19.34
CA THR A 66 -14.82 5.00 18.28
C THR A 66 -14.35 5.51 16.92
N ILE A 67 -13.99 4.61 16.00
CA ILE A 67 -13.59 4.93 14.63
C ILE A 67 -14.69 4.45 13.68
N GLY A 68 -15.38 5.41 13.05
CA GLY A 68 -16.29 5.18 11.95
C GLY A 68 -15.55 5.15 10.62
N ASP A 69 -16.09 5.82 9.60
CA ASP A 69 -15.41 5.96 8.31
C ASP A 69 -14.35 7.06 8.40
N LEU A 70 -13.08 6.68 8.22
CA LEU A 70 -11.93 7.55 8.35
C LEU A 70 -10.85 7.19 7.32
N LEU A 71 -10.61 8.10 6.38
CA LEU A 71 -9.44 8.03 5.50
C LEU A 71 -8.29 8.83 6.10
N VAL A 72 -7.14 8.18 6.31
CA VAL A 72 -5.89 8.79 6.76
C VAL A 72 -4.90 8.86 5.61
N ILE A 73 -4.36 10.06 5.37
CA ILE A 73 -3.36 10.39 4.34
C ILE A 73 -2.16 11.11 4.96
N GLY A 74 -1.06 11.22 4.22
CA GLY A 74 0.11 12.01 4.63
C GLY A 74 1.39 11.17 4.68
N SER A 75 2.48 11.76 5.13
CA SER A 75 3.81 11.14 5.10
C SER A 75 4.22 10.39 6.37
N ARG A 76 3.47 10.52 7.46
CA ARG A 76 3.80 9.91 8.77
C ARG A 76 2.85 8.75 9.06
N PRO A 77 3.31 7.62 9.62
CA PRO A 77 2.41 6.63 10.19
C PRO A 77 1.57 7.25 11.30
N ILE A 78 0.43 6.63 11.61
CA ILE A 78 -0.50 7.12 12.64
C ILE A 78 -0.62 6.13 13.79
N VAL A 79 -0.62 6.64 15.01
CA VAL A 79 -0.80 5.87 16.25
C VAL A 79 -2.00 6.42 17.01
N PHE A 80 -2.96 5.57 17.32
CA PHE A 80 -4.08 5.89 18.20
C PHE A 80 -3.86 5.25 19.56
N VAL A 81 -3.95 6.04 20.62
CA VAL A 81 -3.82 5.58 22.01
C VAL A 81 -5.12 5.88 22.75
N ALA A 82 -5.71 4.88 23.37
CA ALA A 82 -6.90 5.06 24.22
C ALA A 82 -6.97 4.04 25.36
N ASN A 83 -7.97 4.14 26.22
CA ASN A 83 -8.32 3.05 27.12
C ASN A 83 -9.04 1.93 26.37
N SER A 84 -10.01 2.27 25.53
CA SER A 84 -10.70 1.34 24.64
C SER A 84 -10.79 1.91 23.23
N ILE A 85 -10.59 1.07 22.21
CA ILE A 85 -10.75 1.44 20.80
C ILE A 85 -11.78 0.51 20.16
N THR A 86 -12.81 1.09 19.54
CA THR A 86 -13.80 0.35 18.75
C THR A 86 -13.80 0.85 17.31
N VAL A 87 -13.64 -0.05 16.34
CA VAL A 87 -13.76 0.25 14.91
C VAL A 87 -15.11 -0.25 14.42
N THR A 88 -15.97 0.68 14.02
CA THR A 88 -17.34 0.43 13.57
C THR A 88 -17.54 0.66 12.07
N GLY A 89 -16.66 1.44 11.43
CA GLY A 89 -16.62 1.69 9.99
C GLY A 89 -15.24 1.42 9.39
N ASP A 90 -14.92 2.11 8.30
CA ASP A 90 -13.68 1.90 7.54
C ASP A 90 -12.55 2.85 7.96
N LEU A 91 -11.54 2.32 8.66
CA LEU A 91 -10.26 2.99 8.85
C LEU A 91 -9.32 2.67 7.68
N GLN A 92 -9.18 3.59 6.73
CA GLN A 92 -8.32 3.42 5.56
C GLN A 92 -7.04 4.25 5.68
N VAL A 93 -5.89 3.61 5.56
CA VAL A 93 -4.56 4.22 5.73
C VAL A 93 -3.81 4.08 4.41
N ARG A 94 -4.14 4.96 3.48
CA ARG A 94 -3.66 4.91 2.09
C ARG A 94 -3.64 6.30 1.50
N SER A 95 -2.83 6.51 0.48
CA SER A 95 -2.87 7.72 -0.31
C SER A 95 -4.25 7.92 -0.95
N ASN A 96 -4.67 9.18 -1.11
CA ASN A 96 -5.88 9.56 -1.85
C ASN A 96 -5.62 9.76 -3.35
N SER A 97 -4.36 9.80 -3.80
CA SER A 97 -3.98 10.02 -5.20
C SER A 97 -2.89 9.04 -5.65
N ARG A 98 -2.63 8.94 -6.96
CA ARG A 98 -1.57 8.07 -7.48
C ARG A 98 -0.16 8.53 -7.07
N SER A 99 -0.01 9.82 -6.77
CA SER A 99 1.26 10.46 -6.40
C SER A 99 1.35 10.85 -4.93
N GLY A 100 0.26 10.76 -4.17
CA GLY A 100 0.25 11.11 -2.75
C GLY A 100 0.94 10.04 -1.92
N ALA A 101 1.56 10.44 -0.81
CA ALA A 101 2.08 9.51 0.16
C ALA A 101 0.93 8.88 0.96
N SER A 102 0.96 7.56 1.12
CA SER A 102 0.21 6.91 2.18
C SER A 102 0.94 7.14 3.52
N PRO A 103 0.23 7.21 4.67
CA PRO A 103 0.83 7.43 5.98
C PRO A 103 2.00 6.50 6.23
N GLY A 104 3.24 7.00 6.24
CA GLY A 104 4.39 6.13 6.49
C GLY A 104 4.90 5.30 5.31
N ALA A 105 4.29 5.36 4.13
CA ALA A 105 4.71 4.57 2.98
C ALA A 105 5.93 5.16 2.27
N ASP A 106 6.60 4.31 1.48
CA ASP A 106 7.74 4.65 0.63
C ASP A 106 8.97 5.19 1.38
N THR A 107 9.02 5.00 2.70
CA THR A 107 10.13 5.35 3.58
C THR A 107 10.91 4.11 4.00
N ASP A 108 12.24 4.26 4.07
CA ASP A 108 13.17 3.18 4.45
C ASP A 108 12.95 1.89 3.65
N CYS A 109 12.61 2.06 2.37
CA CYS A 109 12.20 0.97 1.50
C CYS A 109 13.35 0.10 0.97
N GLY A 110 14.62 0.47 1.17
CA GLY A 110 15.77 -0.36 0.80
C GLY A 110 15.61 -1.05 -0.56
N GLY A 111 15.73 -2.39 -0.57
CA GLY A 111 15.48 -3.22 -1.77
C GLY A 111 14.01 -3.47 -2.12
N GLY A 112 13.06 -3.07 -1.27
CA GLY A 112 11.61 -3.23 -1.48
C GLY A 112 10.97 -2.22 -2.43
N LEU A 113 11.70 -1.21 -2.90
CA LEU A 113 11.22 -0.40 -4.03
C LEU A 113 11.17 -1.24 -5.30
N GLY A 114 10.04 -1.19 -6.01
CA GLY A 114 9.97 -1.74 -7.36
C GLY A 114 10.95 -1.02 -8.29
N GLN A 115 11.60 -1.78 -9.16
CA GLN A 115 12.55 -1.27 -10.14
C GLN A 115 11.82 -0.70 -11.36
N ALA A 116 12.32 0.43 -11.87
CA ALA A 116 11.79 1.04 -13.08
C ALA A 116 12.12 0.20 -14.32
N GLY A 117 11.14 0.06 -15.22
CA GLY A 117 11.34 -0.57 -16.52
C GLY A 117 12.22 0.28 -17.43
N ALA A 118 13.12 -0.37 -18.16
CA ALA A 118 14.01 0.30 -19.09
C ALA A 118 13.33 0.60 -20.44
N ILE A 119 13.90 1.56 -21.15
CA ILE A 119 13.72 1.73 -22.58
C ILE A 119 14.73 0.83 -23.26
N THR A 120 14.29 -0.07 -24.14
CA THR A 120 15.22 -0.91 -24.90
C THR A 120 15.69 -0.14 -26.16
N PRO A 121 16.97 0.26 -26.27
CA PRO A 121 17.42 1.23 -27.29
C PRO A 121 17.21 0.80 -28.75
N ASN A 122 17.08 -0.51 -28.98
CA ASN A 122 17.09 -1.11 -30.32
C ASN A 122 15.73 -1.69 -30.73
N SER A 123 14.70 -1.57 -29.89
CA SER A 123 13.46 -2.34 -30.04
C SER A 123 12.18 -1.52 -30.13
N ASN A 124 12.24 -0.21 -29.91
CA ASN A 124 11.06 0.64 -29.67
C ASN A 124 10.14 0.11 -28.53
N GLY A 125 10.61 -0.85 -27.74
CA GLY A 125 9.86 -1.54 -26.71
C GLY A 125 10.17 -1.02 -25.31
N TYR A 126 9.14 -1.00 -24.47
CA TYR A 126 9.20 -0.48 -23.11
C TYR A 126 8.90 -1.58 -22.10
N GLN A 127 9.82 -1.81 -21.16
CA GLN A 127 9.61 -2.82 -20.12
C GLN A 127 8.60 -2.33 -19.08
N GLY A 128 7.82 -3.24 -18.52
CA GLY A 128 7.00 -2.96 -17.34
C GLY A 128 7.87 -2.69 -16.11
N GLY A 129 7.36 -1.88 -15.19
CA GLY A 129 7.97 -1.68 -13.88
C GLY A 129 7.59 -2.82 -12.94
N SER A 130 8.49 -3.21 -12.05
CA SER A 130 8.21 -4.30 -11.10
C SER A 130 7.41 -3.84 -9.88
N GLY A 131 6.75 -4.75 -9.17
CA GLY A 131 5.99 -4.44 -7.97
C GLY A 131 6.86 -4.13 -6.76
N GLY A 132 6.32 -3.37 -5.81
CA GLY A 132 6.98 -3.09 -4.53
C GLY A 132 6.89 -4.28 -3.57
N GLY A 133 7.89 -4.45 -2.71
CA GLY A 133 7.97 -5.49 -1.70
C GLY A 133 7.90 -4.95 -0.26
N TYR A 134 7.18 -5.67 0.60
CA TYR A 134 7.15 -5.43 2.05
C TYR A 134 7.18 -6.78 2.79
N ALA A 135 6.05 -7.40 3.15
CA ALA A 135 6.10 -8.72 3.79
C ALA A 135 6.47 -9.86 2.84
N ALA A 136 6.23 -9.66 1.55
CA ALA A 136 6.66 -10.53 0.47
C ALA A 136 7.27 -9.69 -0.65
N ASP A 137 7.98 -10.37 -1.56
CA ASP A 137 8.49 -9.75 -2.79
C ASP A 137 7.32 -9.27 -3.66
N GLY A 138 7.56 -8.22 -4.45
CA GLY A 138 6.69 -7.87 -5.56
C GLY A 138 6.79 -8.85 -6.72
N GLY A 139 5.97 -8.63 -7.74
CA GLY A 139 6.08 -9.29 -9.03
C GLY A 139 7.08 -8.60 -9.95
N LYS A 140 7.66 -9.35 -10.88
CA LYS A 140 8.57 -8.82 -11.91
C LYS A 140 7.81 -7.96 -12.91
N GLY A 141 8.49 -6.93 -13.40
CA GLY A 141 8.04 -6.19 -14.57
C GLY A 141 8.38 -6.98 -15.83
N ALA A 142 7.45 -7.07 -16.77
CA ALA A 142 7.65 -7.84 -17.98
C ALA A 142 8.57 -7.12 -18.97
N PRO A 143 9.33 -7.87 -19.79
CA PRO A 143 10.06 -7.26 -20.87
C PRO A 143 9.09 -6.73 -21.94
N ALA A 144 9.57 -5.76 -22.73
CA ALA A 144 9.10 -5.67 -24.10
C ALA A 144 9.65 -6.88 -24.87
N GLU A 145 8.92 -7.38 -25.86
CA GLU A 145 9.25 -8.61 -26.58
C GLU A 145 10.77 -8.79 -26.86
N GLY A 146 11.31 -9.95 -26.45
CA GLY A 146 12.71 -10.32 -26.58
C GLY A 146 13.69 -9.64 -25.60
N GLY A 147 13.19 -8.84 -24.65
CA GLY A 147 13.98 -8.21 -23.59
C GLY A 147 14.11 -9.04 -22.31
N SER A 148 14.90 -8.55 -21.36
CA SER A 148 14.98 -9.11 -19.99
C SER A 148 13.88 -8.56 -19.09
N THR A 149 13.39 -9.38 -18.15
CA THR A 149 12.49 -8.95 -17.08
C THR A 149 13.15 -7.94 -16.14
N VAL A 150 12.33 -7.19 -15.41
CA VAL A 150 12.76 -6.27 -14.36
C VAL A 150 12.57 -6.94 -12.99
N ASP A 151 13.62 -6.98 -12.18
CA ASP A 151 13.60 -7.68 -10.88
C ASP A 151 12.61 -7.01 -9.90
N PRO A 152 11.94 -7.79 -9.03
CA PRO A 152 10.93 -7.27 -8.12
C PRO A 152 11.54 -6.45 -7.00
N GLY A 153 10.73 -5.59 -6.36
CA GLY A 153 11.05 -5.10 -5.03
C GLY A 153 11.09 -6.27 -4.06
N THR A 154 12.19 -6.42 -3.33
CA THR A 154 12.37 -7.53 -2.38
C THR A 154 11.60 -7.29 -1.09
N THR A 155 11.28 -8.37 -0.39
CA THR A 155 10.76 -8.36 0.99
C THR A 155 11.58 -7.38 1.83
N ASN A 156 10.87 -6.51 2.55
CA ASN A 156 11.44 -5.46 3.39
C ASN A 156 10.56 -5.23 4.63
N GLY A 157 11.11 -4.60 5.67
CA GLY A 157 10.48 -4.49 6.97
C GLY A 157 10.82 -5.67 7.87
N ASN A 158 10.13 -5.74 9.00
CA ASN A 158 10.36 -6.77 10.00
C ASN A 158 9.02 -7.25 10.56
N ASP A 159 9.01 -8.47 11.09
CA ASP A 159 7.82 -9.11 11.62
C ASP A 159 7.30 -8.44 12.90
N THR A 160 8.11 -7.63 13.59
CA THR A 160 7.70 -6.91 14.80
C THR A 160 7.01 -5.58 14.49
N ILE A 161 7.10 -5.06 13.27
CA ILE A 161 6.62 -3.73 12.89
C ILE A 161 7.26 -2.64 13.78
N GLU A 162 8.57 -2.77 13.99
CA GLU A 162 9.38 -1.85 14.80
C GLU A 162 10.64 -1.46 14.02
N PRO A 163 10.74 -0.25 13.45
CA PRO A 163 9.76 0.85 13.53
C PRO A 163 8.47 0.60 12.73
N LEU A 164 7.40 1.27 13.15
CA LEU A 164 6.17 1.44 12.40
C LEU A 164 6.44 2.24 11.12
N ARG A 165 6.21 1.60 9.97
CA ARG A 165 6.25 2.22 8.64
C ARG A 165 5.25 1.53 7.72
N GLY A 166 4.93 2.18 6.61
CA GLY A 166 4.10 1.62 5.55
C GLY A 166 4.88 0.72 4.59
N GLY A 167 4.19 0.29 3.54
CA GLY A 167 4.72 -0.49 2.45
C GLY A 167 5.56 0.34 1.47
N CYS A 168 6.07 -0.34 0.45
CA CYS A 168 6.90 0.22 -0.60
C CYS A 168 6.18 0.26 -1.95
N ARG A 169 6.40 1.34 -2.69
CA ARG A 169 5.88 1.55 -4.04
C ARG A 169 6.48 0.61 -5.07
N GLY A 170 5.70 0.39 -6.12
CA GLY A 170 6.15 -0.24 -7.35
C GLY A 170 7.14 0.61 -8.14
N GLY A 171 7.58 0.03 -9.24
CA GLY A 171 8.49 0.60 -10.21
C GLY A 171 7.75 1.27 -11.35
N GLN A 172 8.35 2.33 -11.89
CA GLN A 172 7.79 3.00 -13.05
C GLN A 172 7.99 2.18 -14.32
N GLY A 173 6.94 1.88 -15.08
CA GLY A 173 7.08 1.31 -16.43
C GLY A 173 7.89 2.21 -17.38
N GLY A 174 8.60 1.61 -18.31
CA GLY A 174 9.45 2.27 -19.29
C GLY A 174 8.67 3.25 -20.16
N ARG A 175 9.29 4.40 -20.48
CA ARG A 175 8.63 5.54 -21.13
C ARG A 175 9.51 6.17 -22.20
N PRO A 176 8.96 6.76 -23.27
CA PRO A 176 9.74 7.51 -24.25
C PRO A 176 10.43 8.70 -23.59
N SER A 177 11.68 9.01 -24.01
CA SER A 177 12.45 10.15 -23.49
C SER A 177 11.98 11.52 -24.02
N ASN A 178 10.84 11.58 -24.70
CA ASN A 178 10.32 12.81 -25.30
C ASN A 178 9.78 13.77 -24.21
N PRO A 179 10.32 15.00 -24.10
CA PRO A 179 9.93 15.95 -23.05
C PRO A 179 8.45 16.37 -23.13
N LEU A 180 7.83 16.39 -24.31
CA LEU A 180 6.41 16.71 -24.44
C LEU A 180 5.52 15.60 -23.87
N LEU A 181 5.93 14.34 -24.04
CA LEU A 181 5.23 13.19 -23.45
C LEU A 181 5.40 13.16 -21.92
N ASN A 182 6.57 13.57 -21.42
CA ASN A 182 6.82 13.69 -19.98
C ASN A 182 5.88 14.71 -19.31
N LEU A 183 5.57 15.84 -19.96
CA LEU A 183 4.62 16.81 -19.42
C LEU A 183 3.19 16.26 -19.37
N ALA A 184 2.71 15.65 -20.46
CA ALA A 184 1.38 15.07 -20.50
C ALA A 184 1.20 13.98 -19.44
N GLN A 185 2.27 13.25 -19.15
CA GLN A 185 2.30 12.24 -18.11
C GLN A 185 2.22 12.79 -16.69
N PHE A 186 2.98 13.84 -16.41
CA PHE A 186 2.90 14.54 -15.14
C PHE A 186 1.45 15.01 -14.88
N LEU A 187 0.79 15.53 -15.92
CA LEU A 187 -0.60 15.96 -15.84
C LEU A 187 -1.59 14.79 -15.69
N ALA A 188 -1.29 13.64 -16.28
CA ALA A 188 -2.12 12.43 -16.18
C ALA A 188 -1.94 11.66 -14.86
N GLN A 189 -0.99 12.07 -13.99
CA GLN A 189 -0.68 11.41 -12.71
C GLN A 189 -0.45 9.89 -12.84
N VAL A 190 0.14 9.50 -13.97
CA VAL A 190 0.48 8.10 -14.22
C VAL A 190 1.78 7.81 -13.48
N GLY A 191 1.74 6.85 -12.57
CA GLY A 191 2.88 6.49 -11.72
C GLY A 191 2.84 5.05 -11.27
N PRO A 192 3.90 4.57 -10.61
CA PRO A 192 3.85 3.32 -9.87
C PRO A 192 2.76 3.38 -8.79
N GLY A 193 2.23 2.22 -8.41
CA GLY A 193 1.38 2.12 -7.24
C GLY A 193 2.16 2.46 -5.97
N SER A 194 1.63 3.36 -5.13
CA SER A 194 2.20 3.65 -3.81
C SER A 194 2.03 2.47 -2.85
N GLY A 195 2.94 2.34 -1.88
CA GLY A 195 2.74 1.42 -0.76
C GLY A 195 1.53 1.78 0.09
N GLY A 196 0.97 0.80 0.81
CA GLY A 196 -0.03 1.03 1.87
C GLY A 196 0.57 1.72 3.09
N GLY A 197 -0.24 2.41 3.90
CA GLY A 197 0.27 3.14 5.06
C GLY A 197 0.52 2.28 6.30
N GLY A 198 1.08 2.87 7.36
CA GLY A 198 1.30 2.26 8.66
C GLY A 198 0.33 2.83 9.70
N VAL A 199 -0.33 1.94 10.44
CA VAL A 199 -1.20 2.29 11.56
C VAL A 199 -0.97 1.38 12.76
N GLN A 200 -1.01 1.99 13.94
CA GLN A 200 -0.97 1.29 15.22
C GLN A 200 -2.15 1.73 16.09
N LEU A 201 -2.85 0.76 16.67
CA LEU A 201 -3.88 0.99 17.69
C LEU A 201 -3.37 0.43 19.01
N ILE A 202 -3.35 1.26 20.05
CA ILE A 202 -2.90 0.91 21.39
C ILE A 202 -4.06 1.16 22.35
N ALA A 203 -4.48 0.13 23.09
CA ALA A 203 -5.52 0.27 24.11
C ALA A 203 -5.12 -0.36 25.44
N SER A 204 -5.32 0.35 26.55
CA SER A 204 -5.05 -0.20 27.89
C SER A 204 -6.04 -1.27 28.34
N ALA A 205 -7.21 -1.38 27.71
CA ALA A 205 -8.22 -2.39 28.03
C ALA A 205 -8.58 -3.29 26.85
N ASN A 206 -9.08 -2.72 25.75
CA ASN A 206 -9.57 -3.50 24.62
C ASN A 206 -9.48 -2.77 23.27
N ILE A 207 -9.24 -3.56 22.22
CA ILE A 207 -9.44 -3.19 20.82
C ILE A 207 -10.53 -4.11 20.26
N THR A 208 -11.60 -3.53 19.73
CA THR A 208 -12.68 -4.26 19.07
C THR A 208 -12.84 -3.77 17.63
N VAL A 209 -12.70 -4.67 16.66
CA VAL A 209 -13.08 -4.44 15.27
C VAL A 209 -14.40 -5.16 15.04
N GLN A 210 -15.51 -4.41 14.98
CA GLN A 210 -16.84 -4.99 14.84
C GLN A 210 -17.05 -5.64 13.48
N ALA A 211 -18.09 -6.47 13.32
CA ALA A 211 -18.38 -7.16 12.06
C ALA A 211 -18.51 -6.24 10.82
N GLY A 212 -18.89 -4.97 11.00
CA GLY A 212 -18.92 -3.96 9.93
C GLY A 212 -17.67 -3.08 9.84
N GLY A 213 -16.73 -3.22 10.77
CA GLY A 213 -15.51 -2.42 10.83
C GLY A 213 -14.38 -3.02 10.00
N THR A 214 -13.61 -2.15 9.35
CA THR A 214 -12.44 -2.53 8.58
C THR A 214 -11.24 -1.66 8.97
N ILE A 215 -10.07 -2.27 9.14
CA ILE A 215 -8.79 -1.54 9.16
C ILE A 215 -8.01 -1.95 7.92
N ALA A 216 -7.71 -0.98 7.05
CA ALA A 216 -7.13 -1.23 5.75
C ALA A 216 -5.87 -0.40 5.50
N ALA A 217 -4.78 -1.06 5.16
CA ALA A 217 -3.54 -0.47 4.68
C ALA A 217 -3.15 -1.03 3.29
N PRO A 218 -3.99 -0.87 2.25
CA PRO A 218 -3.78 -1.50 0.96
C PRO A 218 -2.69 -0.79 0.13
N GLY A 219 -1.96 -1.59 -0.64
CA GLY A 219 -1.14 -1.10 -1.75
C GLY A 219 -2.00 -0.63 -2.91
N ARG A 220 -1.52 0.40 -3.62
CA ARG A 220 -2.22 0.93 -4.81
C ARG A 220 -1.83 0.16 -6.07
N GLY A 221 -2.77 0.12 -7.01
CA GLY A 221 -2.50 -0.40 -8.35
C GLY A 221 -1.57 0.50 -9.17
N GLY A 222 -0.80 -0.12 -10.06
CA GLY A 222 0.11 0.54 -10.99
C GLY A 222 -0.63 1.23 -12.13
N GLY A 223 -0.19 2.44 -12.48
CA GLY A 223 -0.81 3.21 -13.55
C GLY A 223 -0.32 2.84 -14.95
N THR A 224 -1.16 3.12 -15.94
CA THR A 224 -0.85 3.06 -17.37
C THR A 224 -0.78 4.45 -18.00
N PHE A 225 0.03 4.60 -19.05
CA PHE A 225 0.18 5.87 -19.74
C PHE A 225 -0.83 6.00 -20.89
N TYR A 226 -1.81 6.89 -20.71
CA TYR A 226 -2.74 7.27 -21.78
C TYR A 226 -2.89 8.79 -21.85
N VAL A 227 -2.58 9.35 -23.02
CA VAL A 227 -2.87 10.76 -23.32
C VAL A 227 -3.80 10.77 -24.54
N ASN A 228 -5.03 11.22 -24.35
CA ASN A 228 -5.98 11.36 -25.43
C ASN A 228 -5.47 12.41 -26.44
N GLY A 229 -5.52 12.11 -27.74
CA GLY A 229 -5.21 13.08 -28.80
C GLY A 229 -3.74 13.16 -29.25
N LEU A 230 -2.83 12.34 -28.71
CA LEU A 230 -1.43 12.25 -29.20
C LEU A 230 -1.17 11.11 -30.21
N GLY A 231 -2.24 10.52 -30.76
CA GLY A 231 -2.22 9.75 -32.01
C GLY A 231 -1.17 8.63 -32.12
N GLY A 232 -1.18 7.66 -31.20
CA GLY A 232 -0.32 6.47 -31.33
C GLY A 232 1.18 6.79 -31.26
N LEU A 233 1.59 7.77 -30.45
CA LEU A 233 3.00 8.05 -30.15
C LEU A 233 3.39 7.63 -28.72
N ALA A 234 2.48 6.98 -28.00
CA ALA A 234 2.53 6.79 -26.55
C ALA A 234 2.66 5.31 -26.16
N ARG A 235 3.65 4.61 -26.70
CA ARG A 235 4.05 3.28 -26.19
C ARG A 235 4.66 3.43 -24.80
N SER A 236 4.38 2.47 -23.92
CA SER A 236 4.93 2.47 -22.57
C SER A 236 4.80 1.09 -21.94
N GLY A 237 5.69 0.78 -21.01
CA GLY A 237 5.47 -0.34 -20.11
C GLY A 237 4.45 0.02 -19.04
N GLY A 238 3.76 -0.99 -18.53
CA GLY A 238 2.88 -0.85 -17.38
C GLY A 238 3.68 -0.54 -16.11
N SER A 239 3.14 0.25 -15.20
CA SER A 239 3.81 0.54 -13.92
C SER A 239 3.50 -0.57 -12.91
N GLY A 240 4.42 -0.87 -12.00
CA GLY A 240 4.19 -1.90 -10.99
C GLY A 240 3.25 -1.45 -9.87
N GLY A 241 2.58 -2.41 -9.25
CA GLY A 241 1.73 -2.20 -8.07
C GLY A 241 2.55 -1.95 -6.80
N GLY A 242 1.96 -1.19 -5.87
CA GLY A 242 2.55 -0.95 -4.54
C GLY A 242 2.22 -2.08 -3.57
N SER A 243 3.11 -2.33 -2.62
CA SER A 243 2.88 -3.34 -1.58
C SER A 243 1.87 -2.88 -0.52
N GLY A 244 1.28 -3.83 0.19
CA GLY A 244 0.48 -3.54 1.39
C GLY A 244 1.30 -2.86 2.50
N GLY A 245 0.61 -2.21 3.43
CA GLY A 245 1.18 -1.46 4.54
C GLY A 245 1.31 -2.25 5.84
N ALA A 246 1.27 -1.56 6.97
CA ALA A 246 1.42 -2.18 8.30
C ALA A 246 0.23 -1.88 9.19
N ILE A 247 -0.28 -2.91 9.88
CA ILE A 247 -1.33 -2.80 10.89
C ILE A 247 -0.82 -3.46 12.17
N LEU A 248 -0.73 -2.70 13.26
CA LEU A 248 -0.33 -3.18 14.57
C LEU A 248 -1.43 -2.90 15.60
N LEU A 249 -1.92 -3.95 16.27
CA LEU A 249 -2.88 -3.82 17.37
C LEU A 249 -2.23 -4.29 18.67
N GLU A 250 -2.24 -3.44 19.70
CA GLU A 250 -1.69 -3.74 21.04
C GLU A 250 -2.71 -3.47 22.14
N ALA A 251 -3.17 -4.52 22.83
CA ALA A 251 -4.07 -4.40 23.97
C ALA A 251 -4.13 -5.69 24.80
N PRO A 252 -4.62 -5.65 26.05
CA PRO A 252 -4.91 -6.88 26.80
C PRO A 252 -6.00 -7.73 26.16
N ASN A 253 -6.98 -7.12 25.49
CA ASN A 253 -8.03 -7.86 24.80
C ASN A 253 -8.18 -7.34 23.38
N ILE A 254 -8.07 -8.25 22.40
CA ILE A 254 -8.29 -7.94 20.99
C ILE A 254 -9.42 -8.83 20.48
N ASN A 255 -10.50 -8.22 20.01
CA ASN A 255 -11.62 -8.91 19.37
C ASN A 255 -11.79 -8.41 17.93
N ILE A 256 -11.66 -9.31 16.96
CA ILE A 256 -11.78 -8.99 15.54
C ILE A 256 -12.93 -9.82 14.98
N ASP A 257 -14.10 -9.17 14.87
CA ASP A 257 -15.26 -9.71 14.15
C ASP A 257 -15.32 -9.18 12.71
N GLY A 258 -14.67 -8.04 12.43
CA GLY A 258 -14.59 -7.38 11.13
C GLY A 258 -13.40 -7.78 10.26
N ARG A 259 -12.77 -6.81 9.61
CA ARG A 259 -11.69 -7.07 8.64
C ARG A 259 -10.41 -6.30 8.94
N LEU A 260 -9.27 -6.97 8.78
CA LEU A 260 -7.95 -6.35 8.70
C LEU A 260 -7.34 -6.67 7.32
N VAL A 261 -6.96 -5.63 6.56
CA VAL A 261 -6.52 -5.80 5.16
C VAL A 261 -5.24 -5.02 4.90
N ALA A 262 -4.17 -5.71 4.52
CA ALA A 262 -2.91 -5.10 4.09
C ALA A 262 -2.38 -5.80 2.82
N LEU A 263 -3.16 -5.81 1.75
CA LEU A 263 -2.82 -6.50 0.50
C LEU A 263 -2.05 -5.60 -0.48
N GLY A 264 -1.32 -6.21 -1.42
CA GLY A 264 -0.64 -5.50 -2.50
C GLY A 264 -1.61 -5.10 -3.64
N GLY A 265 -1.28 -4.02 -4.36
CA GLY A 265 -2.02 -3.60 -5.55
C GLY A 265 -1.56 -4.31 -6.83
N GLY A 266 -2.41 -4.37 -7.86
CA GLY A 266 -2.07 -4.96 -9.15
C GLY A 266 -1.14 -4.07 -9.99
N GLY A 267 -0.40 -4.67 -10.91
CA GLY A 267 0.40 -3.96 -11.92
C GLY A 267 -0.47 -3.39 -13.04
N GLY A 268 -0.03 -2.33 -13.70
CA GLY A 268 -0.70 -1.78 -14.88
C GLY A 268 -0.35 -2.54 -16.15
N GLU A 269 -1.23 -2.48 -17.14
CA GLU A 269 -0.99 -3.04 -18.48
C GLU A 269 0.08 -2.24 -19.25
N GLY A 270 0.86 -2.95 -20.06
CA GLY A 270 1.71 -2.37 -21.09
C GLY A 270 0.91 -1.79 -22.25
N ARG A 271 1.55 -1.00 -23.11
CA ARG A 271 0.89 -0.39 -24.25
C ARG A 271 1.70 -0.47 -25.53
N ASP A 272 1.00 -0.72 -26.62
CA ASP A 272 1.50 -0.76 -27.98
C ASP A 272 1.21 0.54 -28.76
N ASN A 273 1.48 0.54 -30.06
CA ASN A 273 1.32 1.71 -30.93
C ASN A 273 0.05 1.70 -31.78
N GLY A 274 -0.87 0.77 -31.53
CA GLY A 274 -1.98 0.40 -32.39
C GLY A 274 -2.51 1.57 -33.21
N THR A 275 -2.32 1.47 -34.53
CA THR A 275 -2.75 2.46 -35.53
C THR A 275 -4.27 2.70 -35.53
N ASN A 276 -5.01 1.85 -34.83
CA ASN A 276 -6.42 2.03 -34.55
C ASN A 276 -6.57 2.90 -33.29
N ASN A 277 -6.86 4.19 -33.50
CA ASN A 277 -7.28 5.14 -32.47
C ASN A 277 -8.17 4.48 -31.40
N GLY A 278 -7.62 4.20 -30.20
CA GLY A 278 -8.44 4.07 -28.99
C GLY A 278 -8.30 2.83 -28.11
N SER A 279 -7.31 1.96 -28.29
CA SER A 279 -7.01 0.97 -27.23
C SER A 279 -6.52 1.72 -25.98
N GLN A 280 -7.40 1.83 -24.99
CA GLN A 280 -7.07 2.29 -23.65
C GLN A 280 -6.34 1.14 -22.96
N SER A 281 -5.23 1.40 -22.27
CA SER A 281 -4.61 0.42 -21.38
C SER A 281 -5.18 0.57 -19.97
N SER A 282 -5.43 -0.53 -19.30
CA SER A 282 -6.06 -0.57 -17.99
C SER A 282 -5.02 -0.42 -16.88
N PRO A 283 -5.22 0.50 -15.91
CA PRO A 283 -4.44 0.48 -14.67
C PRO A 283 -4.70 -0.82 -13.90
N GLY A 284 -3.76 -1.22 -13.06
CA GLY A 284 -4.00 -2.26 -12.07
C GLY A 284 -4.94 -1.76 -10.98
N ASP A 285 -5.66 -2.69 -10.37
CA ASP A 285 -6.54 -2.39 -9.26
C ASP A 285 -5.76 -2.11 -7.99
N SER A 286 -6.34 -1.28 -7.12
CA SER A 286 -5.87 -1.19 -5.74
C SER A 286 -6.48 -2.34 -4.96
N ALA A 287 -5.77 -2.87 -3.97
CA ALA A 287 -6.37 -3.86 -3.08
C ALA A 287 -7.65 -3.28 -2.44
N ALA A 288 -8.78 -3.92 -2.71
CA ALA A 288 -10.07 -3.48 -2.21
C ALA A 288 -10.25 -3.96 -0.77
N PRO A 289 -10.58 -3.07 0.17
CA PRO A 289 -10.87 -3.48 1.54
C PRO A 289 -12.27 -4.07 1.74
N LEU A 290 -13.13 -4.17 0.71
CA LEU A 290 -14.60 -4.29 0.88
C LEU A 290 -15.33 -5.32 -0.01
N ASP A 291 -14.67 -5.97 -0.96
CA ASP A 291 -15.30 -6.92 -1.89
C ASP A 291 -15.63 -8.30 -1.29
N GLY A 292 -15.24 -8.55 -0.03
CA GLY A 292 -15.62 -9.74 0.74
C GLY A 292 -15.06 -11.06 0.21
N ASP A 293 -14.37 -11.06 -0.92
CA ASP A 293 -13.87 -12.25 -1.60
C ASP A 293 -12.38 -12.51 -1.36
N ASN A 294 -11.70 -11.65 -0.58
CA ASN A 294 -10.30 -11.81 -0.18
C ASN A 294 -9.40 -12.08 -1.38
N LYS A 295 -9.72 -11.45 -2.52
CA LYS A 295 -8.98 -11.64 -3.75
C LYS A 295 -7.79 -10.68 -3.80
N PRO A 296 -6.67 -11.12 -4.39
CA PRO A 296 -5.61 -10.19 -4.77
C PRO A 296 -6.15 -9.14 -5.72
N ALA A 297 -5.60 -7.92 -5.65
CA ALA A 297 -5.92 -6.89 -6.61
C ALA A 297 -5.57 -7.35 -8.04
N GLU A 298 -6.51 -7.22 -8.97
CA GLU A 298 -6.28 -7.63 -10.35
C GLU A 298 -5.24 -6.71 -11.03
N GLY A 299 -4.44 -7.30 -11.91
CA GLY A 299 -3.60 -6.54 -12.81
C GLY A 299 -4.44 -5.89 -13.91
N GLY A 300 -3.93 -4.81 -14.49
CA GLY A 300 -4.57 -4.17 -15.63
C GLY A 300 -4.55 -5.11 -16.82
N SER A 301 -5.73 -5.37 -17.39
CA SER A 301 -5.87 -6.15 -18.62
C SER A 301 -6.92 -5.51 -19.53
N THR A 302 -6.67 -5.53 -20.84
CA THR A 302 -7.68 -5.27 -21.85
C THR A 302 -7.69 -6.35 -22.91
N SER A 303 -8.78 -6.44 -23.67
CA SER A 303 -8.90 -7.41 -24.75
C SER A 303 -7.99 -7.14 -25.96
N ASN A 304 -7.15 -6.10 -25.93
CA ASN A 304 -6.30 -5.72 -27.04
C ASN A 304 -4.95 -6.44 -26.89
N GLN A 305 -4.59 -7.22 -27.90
CA GLN A 305 -3.61 -8.31 -27.79
C GLN A 305 -2.15 -7.85 -27.71
N ASP A 306 -1.89 -6.56 -27.85
CA ASP A 306 -0.57 -6.08 -28.19
C ASP A 306 0.22 -5.76 -26.91
N GLY A 307 -0.36 -5.03 -25.95
CA GLY A 307 0.24 -4.76 -24.65
C GLY A 307 0.27 -5.99 -23.74
N GLY A 308 1.30 -6.09 -22.88
CA GLY A 308 1.35 -7.14 -21.87
C GLY A 308 0.46 -6.82 -20.66
N ASP A 309 -0.31 -7.80 -20.18
CA ASP A 309 -1.16 -7.66 -18.99
C ASP A 309 -0.35 -7.40 -17.72
N GLY A 310 -0.91 -6.63 -16.80
CA GLY A 310 -0.33 -6.41 -15.48
C GLY A 310 -0.45 -7.64 -14.58
N GLY A 311 0.52 -7.83 -13.68
CA GLY A 311 0.47 -8.90 -12.68
C GLY A 311 -0.46 -8.57 -11.52
N THR A 312 -1.09 -9.57 -10.91
CA THR A 312 -1.96 -9.39 -9.73
C THR A 312 -1.18 -8.99 -8.49
N GLY A 313 -1.80 -8.29 -7.54
CA GLY A 313 -1.26 -8.11 -6.19
C GLY A 313 -1.10 -9.45 -5.46
N SER A 314 -0.39 -9.46 -4.34
CA SER A 314 -0.33 -10.64 -3.47
C SER A 314 -1.49 -10.67 -2.47
N ASP A 315 -1.98 -11.87 -2.17
CA ASP A 315 -3.05 -12.16 -1.19
C ASP A 315 -2.57 -13.04 0.00
N ASP A 316 -1.27 -13.38 0.01
CA ASP A 316 -0.52 -14.13 1.02
C ASP A 316 -1.06 -15.51 1.44
N LYS A 317 -1.90 -16.16 0.64
CA LYS A 317 -2.34 -17.53 1.02
C LYS A 317 -1.19 -18.53 1.14
N ASP A 318 0.00 -18.22 0.60
CA ASP A 318 1.19 -19.08 0.62
C ASP A 318 2.53 -18.32 0.70
N ASN A 319 2.62 -17.15 1.37
CA ASN A 319 3.84 -16.32 1.30
C ASN A 319 4.19 -15.92 -0.15
N SER A 320 3.14 -15.83 -0.98
CA SER A 320 3.27 -15.65 -2.41
C SER A 320 3.74 -14.23 -2.70
N LYS A 321 4.76 -14.09 -3.55
CA LYS A 321 5.10 -12.80 -4.14
C LYS A 321 3.93 -12.23 -4.97
N GLY A 322 3.99 -10.94 -5.29
CA GLY A 322 3.09 -10.38 -6.31
C GLY A 322 3.22 -11.10 -7.66
N GLY A 323 2.14 -11.09 -8.45
CA GLY A 323 2.13 -11.66 -9.80
C GLY A 323 3.08 -10.91 -10.73
N ASP A 324 3.83 -11.66 -11.54
CA ASP A 324 4.66 -11.06 -12.59
C ASP A 324 3.75 -10.48 -13.69
N GLY A 325 4.18 -9.40 -14.35
CA GLY A 325 3.49 -8.91 -15.54
C GLY A 325 3.77 -9.79 -16.76
N ASP A 326 2.88 -9.72 -17.75
CA ASP A 326 3.03 -10.43 -19.02
C ASP A 326 3.78 -9.62 -20.06
N SER A 327 4.49 -10.31 -20.94
CA SER A 327 5.19 -9.67 -22.06
C SER A 327 4.18 -9.20 -23.10
N GLY A 328 4.42 -8.05 -23.72
CA GLY A 328 3.67 -7.65 -24.90
C GLY A 328 3.94 -8.55 -26.11
N SER A 329 3.00 -8.62 -27.05
CA SER A 329 3.11 -9.44 -28.27
C SER A 329 3.67 -8.66 -29.47
N ASP A 330 4.34 -9.37 -30.40
CA ASP A 330 4.76 -8.82 -31.70
C ASP A 330 3.55 -8.78 -32.65
N ILE A 331 3.30 -7.62 -33.25
CA ILE A 331 2.30 -7.46 -34.31
C ILE A 331 2.90 -7.62 -35.72
N GLY A 332 4.20 -7.96 -35.83
CA GLY A 332 4.84 -8.37 -37.07
C GLY A 332 5.20 -7.23 -38.03
N ASP A 333 5.04 -5.97 -37.60
CA ASP A 333 5.46 -4.76 -38.32
C ASP A 333 6.80 -4.19 -37.80
N GLY A 334 7.41 -4.86 -36.82
CA GLY A 334 8.63 -4.41 -36.14
C GLY A 334 8.35 -3.45 -34.98
N ASP A 335 7.09 -3.16 -34.67
CA ASP A 335 6.69 -2.41 -33.50
C ASP A 335 6.49 -3.32 -32.29
N ARG A 336 7.40 -3.20 -31.33
CA ARG A 336 7.27 -3.90 -30.06
C ARG A 336 6.35 -3.15 -29.11
N SER A 337 5.46 -3.91 -28.52
CA SER A 337 4.56 -3.49 -27.46
C SER A 337 5.26 -3.40 -26.11
N GLY A 338 4.64 -2.63 -25.20
CA GLY A 338 5.10 -2.53 -23.82
C GLY A 338 4.77 -3.78 -23.01
N GLY A 339 5.68 -4.19 -22.14
CA GLY A 339 5.42 -5.22 -21.14
C GLY A 339 4.56 -4.71 -19.99
N GLY A 340 3.78 -5.60 -19.38
CA GLY A 340 2.98 -5.32 -18.19
C GLY A 340 3.80 -5.14 -16.92
N GLY A 341 3.27 -4.35 -15.99
CA GLY A 341 3.88 -4.13 -14.69
C GLY A 341 3.63 -5.30 -13.73
N GLY A 342 4.56 -5.55 -12.81
CA GLY A 342 4.38 -6.56 -11.76
C GLY A 342 3.48 -6.07 -10.63
N GLY A 343 2.72 -6.96 -9.99
CA GLY A 343 1.88 -6.63 -8.83
C GLY A 343 2.68 -6.48 -7.53
N GLY A 344 2.14 -5.75 -6.56
CA GLY A 344 2.78 -5.50 -5.27
C GLY A 344 2.70 -6.69 -4.31
N GLY A 345 3.70 -6.83 -3.45
CA GLY A 345 3.70 -7.79 -2.34
C GLY A 345 2.70 -7.42 -1.23
N VAL A 346 2.41 -8.35 -0.33
CA VAL A 346 1.54 -8.08 0.83
C VAL A 346 2.22 -7.21 1.89
N GLY A 347 1.37 -6.67 2.76
CA GLY A 347 1.69 -5.92 3.96
C GLY A 347 1.91 -6.79 5.20
N ARG A 348 1.94 -6.19 6.38
CA ARG A 348 2.11 -6.91 7.66
C ARG A 348 0.97 -6.58 8.61
N ILE A 349 0.48 -7.61 9.31
CA ILE A 349 -0.48 -7.46 10.39
C ILE A 349 0.12 -8.14 11.63
N ARG A 350 0.18 -7.41 12.74
CA ARG A 350 0.64 -7.94 14.04
C ARG A 350 -0.41 -7.66 15.11
N LEU A 351 -0.74 -8.71 15.85
CA LEU A 351 -1.67 -8.68 16.97
C LEU A 351 -0.87 -9.03 18.23
N ARG A 352 -0.65 -8.05 19.11
CA ARG A 352 0.08 -8.24 20.35
C ARG A 352 -0.90 -8.14 21.52
N VAL A 353 -1.17 -9.29 22.13
CA VAL A 353 -2.04 -9.40 23.30
C VAL A 353 -1.19 -9.50 24.55
N VAL A 354 -1.42 -8.62 25.52
CA VAL A 354 -0.65 -8.56 26.77
C VAL A 354 -1.54 -8.91 27.96
N GLY A 355 -1.40 -10.12 28.50
CA GLY A 355 -2.09 -10.55 29.73
C GLY A 355 -3.60 -10.77 29.62
N GLY A 356 -4.17 -10.89 28.42
CA GLY A 356 -5.60 -11.18 28.23
C GLY A 356 -5.90 -12.09 27.03
N ALA A 357 -6.94 -11.78 26.25
CA ALA A 357 -7.48 -12.70 25.24
C ALA A 357 -7.45 -12.14 23.80
N LEU A 358 -7.14 -13.04 22.85
CA LEU A 358 -7.29 -12.81 21.43
C LEU A 358 -8.50 -13.59 20.90
N ASN A 359 -9.45 -12.91 20.26
CA ASN A 359 -10.57 -13.51 19.56
C ASN A 359 -10.60 -13.01 18.10
N VAL A 360 -10.50 -13.92 17.13
CA VAL A 360 -10.54 -13.59 15.70
C VAL A 360 -11.65 -14.39 15.04
N ASN A 361 -12.83 -13.78 14.90
CA ASN A 361 -13.99 -14.35 14.19
C ASN A 361 -14.13 -13.77 12.77
N GLY A 362 -13.46 -12.65 12.50
CA GLY A 362 -13.46 -11.93 11.25
C GLY A 362 -12.39 -12.38 10.26
N THR A 363 -12.06 -11.51 9.32
CA THR A 363 -11.04 -11.76 8.29
C THR A 363 -9.77 -10.97 8.58
N VAL A 364 -8.63 -11.63 8.46
CA VAL A 364 -7.30 -11.00 8.59
C VAL A 364 -6.47 -11.41 7.38
N GLN A 365 -6.09 -10.43 6.55
CA GLN A 365 -5.36 -10.71 5.30
C GLN A 365 -4.29 -9.65 5.02
N PRO A 366 -3.00 -10.02 4.91
CA PRO A 366 -2.44 -11.35 5.12
C PRO A 366 -2.67 -11.91 6.53
N PRO A 367 -2.43 -13.21 6.78
CA PRO A 367 -2.46 -13.77 8.14
C PRO A 367 -1.62 -12.92 9.11
N ALA A 368 -2.18 -12.64 10.29
CA ALA A 368 -1.44 -11.88 11.29
C ALA A 368 -0.36 -12.71 11.97
N ARG A 369 0.72 -12.04 12.38
CA ARG A 369 1.56 -12.52 13.46
C ARG A 369 0.87 -12.29 14.79
N GLU A 370 0.68 -13.35 15.55
CA GLU A 370 0.06 -13.30 16.88
C GLU A 370 1.14 -13.48 17.95
N ASP A 371 1.33 -12.47 18.79
CA ASP A 371 2.18 -12.55 19.97
C ASP A 371 1.26 -12.45 21.20
N VAL A 372 1.15 -13.53 21.97
CA VAL A 372 0.40 -13.57 23.24
C VAL A 372 1.42 -13.64 24.38
N GLU A 373 1.56 -12.53 25.10
CA GLU A 373 2.50 -12.34 26.22
C GLU A 373 1.81 -12.47 27.58
#